data_AF-A0A7W9QD13-F1
#
_entry.id   AF-A0A7W9QD13-F1
#
_cell.length_a   1.000
_cell.length_b   1.000
_cell.length_c   1.000
_cell.angle_alpha   90.00
_cell.angle_beta   90.00
_cell.angle_gamma   90.00
#
_symmetry.space_group_name_H-M   'P 1'
#
loop_
_entity.id
_entity.type
_entity.pdbx_description
1 polymer ?
#
loop_
_entity_poly.entity_id
_entity_poly.type
_entity_poly.pdbx_seq_one_letter_code
_entity_poly.pdbx_strand_id
1 'polypeptide(L)'
;MRRWGTALAAIVLAGAGLTATAATAYAATPSATTADSDRDPIWGVSPASTPCDPIWGSGEKTAEPTEYKPLENIRTGQHACFDRMVFDVRSDDDRQIGYRVGYVKELRQDGSGDLIKVNGGAILEVRAAAPSYDPETGNATYNGRAGQPLPGVNLSGYQTFKDARFGSSFEGDTQIGVGVRARLPFRVTQTDNHLIVDVAHSWTATR
;
A
#
# COMPACT_ATOMS: atom_id res chain seq x y z
N MET A 1 -19.26 -53.80 -7.98
CA MET A 1 -18.03 -54.35 -8.61
C MET A 1 -17.18 -53.14 -8.98
N ARG A 2 -15.96 -52.85 -8.53
CA ARG A 2 -14.84 -53.54 -7.85
C ARG A 2 -14.07 -52.47 -7.04
N ARG A 3 -13.50 -52.86 -5.89
CA ARG A 3 -12.74 -52.05 -4.91
C ARG A 3 -11.21 -52.15 -5.14
N TRP A 4 -10.46 -51.06 -5.16
CA TRP A 4 -8.98 -51.00 -5.17
C TRP A 4 -8.60 -49.70 -4.43
N GLY A 5 -7.76 -49.57 -3.40
CA GLY A 5 -6.92 -50.47 -2.59
C GLY A 5 -5.96 -49.54 -1.83
N THR A 6 -6.06 -49.46 -0.50
CA THR A 6 -5.19 -48.63 0.37
C THR A 6 -3.83 -49.27 0.57
N ALA A 7 -2.75 -48.50 0.49
CA ALA A 7 -1.41 -48.92 0.89
C ALA A 7 -0.89 -48.03 2.03
N LEU A 8 -0.82 -48.63 3.22
CA LEU A 8 -0.07 -48.17 4.38
C LEU A 8 1.40 -48.58 4.22
N ALA A 9 2.33 -47.67 4.54
CA ALA A 9 3.70 -48.05 4.85
C ALA A 9 4.16 -47.22 6.06
N ALA A 10 4.33 -47.90 7.19
CA ALA A 10 4.95 -47.40 8.40
C ALA A 10 6.33 -48.05 8.53
N ILE A 11 7.39 -47.26 8.73
CA ILE A 11 8.65 -47.71 9.33
C ILE A 11 9.15 -46.62 10.28
N VAL A 12 9.30 -47.03 11.54
CA VAL A 12 9.90 -46.31 12.67
C VAL A 12 11.42 -46.54 12.64
N LEU A 13 12.24 -45.54 12.98
CA LEU A 13 13.46 -45.79 13.77
C LEU A 13 13.87 -44.55 14.58
N ALA A 14 14.13 -44.81 15.86
CA ALA A 14 14.50 -43.85 16.89
C ALA A 14 15.97 -43.39 16.78
N GLY A 15 16.24 -42.16 17.21
CA GLY A 15 17.58 -41.64 17.40
C GLY A 15 17.61 -40.68 18.59
N ALA A 16 18.02 -41.19 19.74
CA ALA A 16 18.31 -40.42 20.94
C ALA A 16 19.72 -39.80 20.82
N GLY A 17 19.86 -38.53 21.20
CA GLY A 17 21.14 -37.84 21.28
C GLY A 17 21.11 -36.74 22.33
N LEU A 18 21.34 -37.13 23.60
CA LEU A 18 21.70 -36.20 24.66
C LEU A 18 23.14 -35.75 24.47
N THR A 19 23.39 -34.44 24.45
CA THR A 19 24.68 -33.89 24.90
C THR A 19 24.42 -32.72 25.82
N ALA A 20 24.81 -32.91 27.08
CA ALA A 20 24.91 -31.87 28.10
C ALA A 20 26.37 -31.41 28.14
N THR A 21 26.60 -30.09 28.10
CA THR A 21 27.89 -29.50 28.49
C THR A 21 27.65 -28.41 29.52
N ALA A 22 28.47 -28.49 30.57
CA ALA A 22 28.36 -27.79 31.84
C ALA A 22 28.70 -26.30 31.76
N ALA A 23 28.23 -25.61 32.80
CA ALA A 23 28.36 -24.19 33.07
C ALA A 23 29.79 -23.70 33.33
N THR A 24 30.01 -22.42 33.04
CA THR A 24 30.93 -21.57 33.81
C THR A 24 30.19 -20.32 34.24
N ALA A 25 29.85 -20.27 35.53
CA ALA A 25 29.41 -19.07 36.22
C ALA A 25 30.62 -18.17 36.47
N TYR A 26 30.50 -16.87 36.19
CA TYR A 26 31.40 -15.85 36.70
C TYR A 26 30.57 -14.86 37.53
N ALA A 27 30.85 -14.80 38.82
CA ALA A 27 30.19 -13.88 39.75
C ALA A 27 31.03 -12.59 39.91
N ALA A 28 30.35 -11.48 39.63
CA ALA A 28 30.39 -10.14 40.22
C ALA A 28 31.68 -9.54 40.82
N THR A 29 31.92 -8.28 40.44
CA THR A 29 32.25 -7.20 41.37
C THR A 29 31.41 -5.96 41.02
N PRO A 30 30.78 -5.27 41.99
CA PRO A 30 30.13 -3.99 41.75
C PRO A 30 31.13 -2.85 41.92
N SER A 31 31.10 -1.88 41.02
CA SER A 31 31.69 -0.56 41.24
C SER A 31 30.59 0.48 41.14
N ALA A 32 30.16 0.98 42.29
CA ALA A 32 29.40 2.22 42.40
C ALA A 32 30.38 3.34 42.75
N THR A 33 30.51 4.34 41.89
CA THR A 33 31.12 5.62 42.23
C THR A 33 30.43 6.76 41.47
N THR A 34 29.69 7.54 42.24
CA THR A 34 29.39 8.99 42.16
C THR A 34 28.86 9.62 40.86
N ALA A 35 27.70 10.27 41.03
CA ALA A 35 27.25 11.38 40.21
C ALA A 35 28.31 12.49 40.13
N ASP A 36 28.55 13.01 38.93
CA ASP A 36 29.08 14.35 38.73
C ASP A 36 28.13 15.11 37.80
N SER A 37 27.75 16.30 38.24
CA SER A 37 26.82 17.20 37.59
C SER A 37 27.64 18.32 36.99
N ASP A 38 27.98 18.24 35.71
CA ASP A 38 28.25 19.45 34.92
C ASP A 38 28.37 19.16 33.41
N ARG A 39 27.47 19.82 32.67
CA ARG A 39 27.60 20.31 31.27
C ARG A 39 27.88 19.31 30.15
N ASP A 40 26.83 19.06 29.37
CA ASP A 40 26.93 19.15 27.90
C ASP A 40 25.62 19.68 27.31
N PRO A 41 25.65 20.59 26.30
CA PRO A 41 24.46 21.17 25.73
C PRO A 41 23.67 20.07 25.00
N ILE A 42 22.40 19.94 25.37
CA ILE A 42 21.42 19.16 24.64
C ILE A 42 21.25 19.86 23.29
N TRP A 43 22.07 19.49 22.31
CA TRP A 43 21.72 19.68 20.91
C TRP A 43 20.56 18.74 20.64
N GLY A 44 19.37 19.17 21.05
CA GLY A 44 18.12 18.66 20.52
C GLY A 44 18.16 18.92 19.03
N VAL A 45 18.63 17.93 18.27
CA VAL A 45 18.38 17.89 16.84
C VAL A 45 16.89 17.61 16.72
N SER A 46 16.08 18.68 16.71
CA SER A 46 14.76 18.60 16.12
C SER A 46 14.96 17.98 14.74
N PRO A 47 14.26 16.88 14.37
CA PRO A 47 14.35 16.37 13.02
C PRO A 47 14.01 17.55 12.11
N ALA A 48 14.98 17.97 11.29
CA ALA A 48 14.74 19.01 10.31
C ALA A 48 13.55 18.52 9.49
N SER A 49 12.41 19.21 9.60
CA SER A 49 11.29 18.96 8.71
C SER A 49 11.82 19.18 7.32
N THR A 50 11.99 18.12 6.54
CA THR A 50 12.27 18.26 5.10
C THR A 50 11.21 19.19 4.57
N PRO A 51 11.57 20.37 4.03
CA PRO A 51 10.57 21.30 3.54
C PRO A 51 9.70 20.57 2.53
N CYS A 52 8.41 20.52 2.82
CA CYS A 52 7.45 19.91 1.95
C CYS A 52 7.22 20.87 0.80
N ASP A 53 7.95 20.67 -0.29
CA ASP A 53 7.79 21.45 -1.53
C ASP A 53 7.25 20.56 -2.66
N PRO A 54 6.02 20.02 -2.56
CA PRO A 54 5.42 19.34 -3.68
C PRO A 54 5.18 20.37 -4.79
N ILE A 55 6.07 20.36 -5.79
CA ILE A 55 5.98 21.14 -7.03
C ILE A 55 4.84 20.63 -7.95
N TRP A 56 3.98 19.74 -7.46
CA TRP A 56 2.98 19.04 -8.25
C TRP A 56 1.72 19.90 -8.42
N GLY A 57 0.96 19.62 -9.48
CA GLY A 57 -0.36 20.21 -9.69
C GLY A 57 -1.49 19.27 -9.29
N SER A 58 -2.74 19.75 -9.38
CA SER A 58 -3.95 18.94 -9.23
C SER A 58 -4.63 18.61 -10.57
N GLY A 59 -3.94 18.86 -11.69
CA GLY A 59 -4.39 18.45 -13.02
C GLY A 59 -4.32 16.94 -13.19
N GLU A 60 -5.05 16.42 -14.17
CA GLU A 60 -5.07 14.99 -14.51
C GLU A 60 -3.65 14.46 -14.79
N LYS A 61 -3.45 13.17 -14.52
CA LYS A 61 -2.25 12.41 -14.88
C LYS A 61 -2.68 11.18 -15.67
N THR A 62 -2.13 11.00 -16.86
CA THR A 62 -2.45 9.87 -17.73
C THR A 62 -1.18 9.21 -18.24
N ALA A 63 -1.27 7.90 -18.46
CA ALA A 63 -0.38 7.13 -19.31
C ALA A 63 -1.25 6.16 -20.11
N GLU A 64 -0.97 6.04 -21.40
CA GLU A 64 -1.71 5.11 -22.26
C GLU A 64 -1.52 3.66 -21.80
N PRO A 65 -2.57 2.81 -21.85
CA PRO A 65 -2.43 1.39 -21.58
C PRO A 65 -1.47 0.74 -22.56
N THR A 66 -0.28 0.42 -22.08
CA THR A 66 0.68 -0.42 -22.78
C THR A 66 0.39 -1.90 -22.56
N GLU A 67 -0.18 -2.24 -21.40
CA GLU A 67 -0.51 -3.60 -20.97
C GLU A 67 -1.56 -3.63 -19.85
N TYR A 68 -2.22 -4.78 -19.70
CA TYR A 68 -3.09 -5.11 -18.58
C TYR A 68 -2.40 -6.13 -17.68
N LYS A 69 -2.18 -5.77 -16.42
CA LYS A 69 -1.47 -6.63 -15.46
C LYS A 69 -2.28 -6.78 -14.17
N PRO A 70 -2.56 -8.01 -13.69
CA PRO A 70 -3.47 -8.21 -12.57
C PRO A 70 -3.07 -7.39 -11.33
N LEU A 71 -4.04 -6.70 -10.73
CA LEU A 71 -3.89 -6.07 -9.42
C LEU A 71 -3.87 -7.15 -8.34
N GLU A 72 -2.84 -7.17 -7.51
CA GLU A 72 -2.74 -8.11 -6.38
C GLU A 72 -3.21 -7.45 -5.09
N ASN A 73 -2.86 -6.18 -4.89
CA ASN A 73 -3.11 -5.51 -3.64
C ASN A 73 -3.12 -3.98 -3.78
N ILE A 74 -3.77 -3.31 -2.81
CA ILE A 74 -3.66 -1.87 -2.62
C ILE A 74 -3.26 -1.61 -1.18
N ARG A 75 -2.20 -0.83 -0.99
CA ARG A 75 -1.70 -0.45 0.32
C ARG A 75 -1.55 1.06 0.41
N THR A 76 -1.56 1.56 1.64
CA THR A 76 -1.43 3.00 1.89
C THR A 76 -0.38 3.28 2.96
N GLY A 77 0.18 4.48 2.95
CA GLY A 77 1.16 4.94 3.93
C GLY A 77 1.10 6.45 4.08
N GLN A 78 1.26 6.94 5.31
CA GLN A 78 1.38 8.36 5.60
C GLN A 78 2.86 8.75 5.66
N HIS A 79 3.22 9.81 4.94
CA HIS A 79 4.55 10.41 4.95
C HIS A 79 4.48 11.84 5.49
N ALA A 80 5.65 12.46 5.72
CA ALA A 80 5.71 13.81 6.28
C ALA A 80 4.94 14.86 5.43
N CYS A 81 4.93 14.69 4.11
CA CYS A 81 4.42 15.69 3.16
C CYS A 81 3.23 15.22 2.31
N PHE A 82 2.93 13.93 2.30
CA PHE A 82 1.92 13.33 1.45
C PHE A 82 1.40 12.04 2.04
N ASP A 83 0.17 11.67 1.68
CA ASP A 83 -0.31 10.30 1.82
C ASP A 83 -0.05 9.57 0.50
N ARG A 84 0.37 8.31 0.60
CA ARG A 84 0.70 7.44 -0.54
C ARG A 84 -0.29 6.30 -0.63
N MET A 85 -0.79 6.05 -1.84
CA MET A 85 -1.49 4.82 -2.22
C MET A 85 -0.64 4.08 -3.24
N VAL A 86 -0.39 2.80 -3.00
CA VAL A 86 0.39 1.93 -3.90
C VAL A 86 -0.52 0.81 -4.36
N PHE A 87 -0.54 0.58 -5.67
CA PHE A 87 -1.15 -0.55 -6.32
C PHE A 87 -0.03 -1.53 -6.63
N ASP A 88 -0.07 -2.70 -5.98
CA ASP A 88 0.87 -3.80 -6.22
C ASP A 88 0.31 -4.62 -7.39
N VAL A 89 1.05 -4.69 -8.49
CA VAL A 89 0.61 -5.23 -9.78
C VAL A 89 1.46 -6.43 -10.15
N ARG A 90 0.85 -7.56 -10.47
CA ARG A 90 1.60 -8.76 -10.85
C ARG A 90 2.24 -8.57 -12.22
N SER A 91 3.56 -8.55 -12.25
CA SER A 91 4.35 -8.45 -13.47
C SER A 91 5.60 -9.33 -13.39
N ASP A 92 5.93 -9.96 -14.51
CA ASP A 92 7.15 -10.72 -14.77
C ASP A 92 8.20 -9.94 -15.59
N ASP A 93 7.89 -8.70 -15.96
CA ASP A 93 8.79 -7.80 -16.68
C ASP A 93 8.68 -6.33 -16.21
N ASP A 94 9.52 -5.46 -16.81
CA ASP A 94 9.63 -4.04 -16.46
C ASP A 94 8.61 -3.14 -17.19
N ARG A 95 7.67 -3.71 -17.96
CA ARG A 95 6.70 -2.90 -18.72
C ARG A 95 5.70 -2.24 -17.78
N GLN A 96 5.47 -0.96 -17.99
CA GLN A 96 4.56 -0.16 -17.19
C GLN A 96 3.10 -0.42 -17.60
N ILE A 97 2.15 -0.09 -16.73
CA ILE A 97 0.71 -0.16 -17.02
C ILE A 97 0.16 1.23 -17.41
N GLY A 98 -0.97 1.24 -18.10
CA GLY A 98 -1.75 2.47 -18.30
C GLY A 98 -2.42 2.95 -17.02
N TYR A 99 -2.69 4.25 -16.94
CA TYR A 99 -3.51 4.82 -15.88
C TYR A 99 -4.15 6.15 -16.28
N ARG A 100 -5.22 6.51 -15.58
CA ARG A 100 -5.82 7.84 -15.56
C ARG A 100 -6.16 8.20 -14.12
N VAL A 101 -5.59 9.29 -13.63
CA VAL A 101 -5.82 9.78 -12.27
C VAL A 101 -6.25 11.24 -12.33
N GLY A 102 -7.41 11.54 -11.76
CA GLY A 102 -8.00 12.87 -11.86
C GLY A 102 -9.10 13.13 -10.84
N TYR A 103 -9.31 14.40 -10.52
CA TYR A 103 -10.39 14.80 -9.63
C TYR A 103 -11.73 14.84 -10.35
N VAL A 104 -12.76 14.22 -9.76
CA VAL A 104 -14.13 14.17 -10.27
C VAL A 104 -15.12 14.82 -9.31
N LYS A 105 -16.28 15.21 -9.85
CA LYS A 105 -17.40 15.74 -9.02
C LYS A 105 -18.10 14.63 -8.24
N GLU A 106 -18.23 13.47 -8.85
CA GLU A 106 -18.86 12.28 -8.28
C GLU A 106 -18.17 11.04 -8.88
N LEU A 107 -18.04 9.98 -8.09
CA LEU A 107 -17.54 8.70 -8.60
C LEU A 107 -18.73 7.92 -9.17
N ARG A 108 -18.71 7.68 -10.48
CA ARG A 108 -19.67 6.83 -11.17
C ARG A 108 -19.00 5.50 -11.46
N GLN A 109 -19.62 4.41 -11.02
CA GLN A 109 -19.11 3.07 -11.23
C GLN A 109 -18.94 2.82 -12.74
N ASP A 110 -17.77 2.34 -13.13
CA ASP A 110 -17.55 1.98 -14.52
C ASP A 110 -18.44 0.81 -14.97
N GLY A 111 -18.89 0.85 -16.22
CA GLY A 111 -19.82 -0.12 -16.78
C GLY A 111 -21.29 0.11 -16.40
N SER A 112 -21.62 0.31 -15.11
CA SER A 112 -23.02 0.50 -14.67
C SER A 112 -23.49 1.96 -14.64
N GLY A 113 -22.60 2.90 -14.34
CA GLY A 113 -22.93 4.31 -14.12
C GLY A 113 -23.53 4.62 -12.74
N ASP A 114 -23.61 3.65 -11.84
CA ASP A 114 -24.17 3.85 -10.50
C ASP A 114 -23.33 4.83 -9.68
N LEU A 115 -23.98 5.61 -8.83
CA LEU A 115 -23.27 6.52 -7.93
C LEU A 115 -22.58 5.73 -6.82
N ILE A 116 -21.26 5.88 -6.70
CA ILE A 116 -20.51 5.41 -5.54
C ILE A 116 -20.23 6.59 -4.61
N LYS A 117 -20.73 6.49 -3.38
CA LYS A 117 -20.48 7.50 -2.35
C LYS A 117 -19.06 7.37 -1.82
N VAL A 118 -18.25 8.41 -2.02
CA VAL A 118 -16.89 8.54 -1.49
C VAL A 118 -16.85 9.73 -0.55
N ASN A 119 -16.46 9.53 0.71
CA ASN A 119 -16.43 10.61 1.71
C ASN A 119 -15.15 11.44 1.60
N GLY A 120 -15.24 12.76 1.72
CA GLY A 120 -14.09 13.67 1.64
C GLY A 120 -14.51 15.07 1.19
N GLY A 121 -13.56 15.99 1.13
CA GLY A 121 -13.75 17.31 0.55
C GLY A 121 -13.53 17.36 -0.98
N ALA A 122 -12.88 16.35 -1.55
CA ALA A 122 -12.79 16.11 -2.99
C ALA A 122 -12.61 14.62 -3.27
N ILE A 123 -12.94 14.19 -4.50
CA ILE A 123 -12.81 12.79 -4.95
C ILE A 123 -11.74 12.72 -6.03
N LEU A 124 -10.68 11.95 -5.77
CA LEU A 124 -9.67 11.58 -6.76
C LEU A 124 -10.01 10.20 -7.30
N GLU A 125 -10.38 10.11 -8.57
CA GLU A 125 -10.58 8.85 -9.26
C GLU A 125 -9.22 8.34 -9.78
N VAL A 126 -8.93 7.07 -9.53
CA VAL A 126 -7.79 6.34 -10.07
C VAL A 126 -8.33 5.20 -10.92
N ARG A 127 -8.01 5.22 -12.22
CA ARG A 127 -8.18 4.10 -13.13
C ARG A 127 -6.80 3.58 -13.49
N ALA A 128 -6.58 2.30 -13.25
CA ALA A 128 -5.33 1.63 -13.59
C ALA A 128 -5.66 0.45 -14.50
N ALA A 129 -4.87 0.26 -15.57
CA ALA A 129 -4.92 -0.91 -16.45
C ALA A 129 -4.39 -2.16 -15.73
N ALA A 130 -5.02 -2.47 -14.60
CA ALA A 130 -4.66 -3.53 -13.71
C ALA A 130 -5.95 -4.20 -13.21
N PRO A 131 -6.48 -5.22 -13.91
CA PRO A 131 -7.74 -5.84 -13.53
C PRO A 131 -7.63 -6.51 -12.16
N SER A 132 -8.71 -6.54 -11.39
CA SER A 132 -8.75 -7.23 -10.09
C SER A 132 -8.92 -8.75 -10.20
N TYR A 133 -8.59 -9.29 -11.36
CA TYR A 133 -8.63 -10.70 -11.71
C TYR A 133 -7.45 -11.05 -12.62
N ASP A 134 -7.12 -12.33 -12.68
CA ASP A 134 -6.14 -12.91 -13.57
C ASP A 134 -6.73 -13.03 -14.99
N PRO A 135 -6.18 -12.36 -16.02
CA PRO A 135 -6.72 -12.43 -17.38
C PRO A 135 -6.68 -13.82 -18.03
N GLU A 136 -5.79 -14.70 -17.59
CA GLU A 136 -5.64 -16.06 -18.14
C GLU A 136 -6.64 -17.04 -17.50
N THR A 137 -6.84 -16.93 -16.19
CA THR A 137 -7.65 -17.88 -15.42
C THR A 137 -9.02 -17.37 -15.01
N GLY A 138 -9.24 -16.05 -15.06
CA GLY A 138 -10.45 -15.38 -14.58
C GLY A 138 -10.60 -15.35 -13.05
N ASN A 139 -9.64 -15.89 -12.30
CA ASN A 139 -9.69 -15.91 -10.85
C ASN A 139 -9.48 -14.51 -10.28
N ALA A 140 -10.21 -14.17 -9.21
CA ALA A 140 -10.01 -12.90 -8.51
C ALA A 140 -8.60 -12.83 -7.90
N THR A 141 -7.87 -11.74 -8.19
CA THR A 141 -6.55 -11.44 -7.61
C THR A 141 -6.64 -10.37 -6.54
N TYR A 142 -7.64 -9.49 -6.64
CA TYR A 142 -7.96 -8.50 -5.62
C TYR A 142 -9.48 -8.48 -5.36
N ASN A 143 -9.87 -8.77 -4.12
CA ASN A 143 -11.28 -9.01 -3.75
C ASN A 143 -12.06 -7.72 -3.46
N GLY A 144 -11.92 -6.72 -4.33
CA GLY A 144 -12.69 -5.47 -4.28
C GLY A 144 -14.18 -5.70 -4.58
N ARG A 145 -15.05 -4.90 -3.95
CA ARG A 145 -16.50 -4.94 -4.20
C ARG A 145 -17.01 -3.52 -4.40
N ALA A 146 -17.81 -3.31 -5.44
CA ALA A 146 -18.29 -1.98 -5.82
C ALA A 146 -18.92 -1.25 -4.63
N GLY A 147 -18.50 0.00 -4.41
CA GLY A 147 -18.94 0.87 -3.32
C GLY A 147 -18.46 0.50 -1.92
N GLN A 148 -17.76 -0.62 -1.74
CA GLN A 148 -17.21 -1.04 -0.46
C GLN A 148 -15.82 -0.43 -0.22
N PRO A 149 -15.39 -0.32 1.06
CA PRO A 149 -14.01 0.02 1.38
C PRO A 149 -13.02 -0.95 0.74
N LEU A 150 -11.81 -0.47 0.45
CA LEU A 150 -10.74 -1.30 -0.10
C LEU A 150 -10.31 -2.38 0.91
N PRO A 151 -10.24 -3.67 0.51
CA PRO A 151 -9.67 -4.73 1.34
C PRO A 151 -8.30 -4.36 1.91
N GLY A 152 -8.11 -4.53 3.22
CA GLY A 152 -6.82 -4.30 3.88
C GLY A 152 -6.40 -2.83 4.07
N VAL A 153 -7.20 -1.86 3.63
CA VAL A 153 -6.89 -0.43 3.76
C VAL A 153 -7.61 0.17 4.97
N ASN A 154 -6.85 0.77 5.88
CA ASN A 154 -7.37 1.56 6.99
C ASN A 154 -6.78 2.98 6.93
N LEU A 155 -7.66 3.98 6.79
CA LEU A 155 -7.28 5.39 6.62
C LEU A 155 -7.39 6.20 7.92
N SER A 156 -7.66 5.55 9.06
CA SER A 156 -7.69 6.24 10.35
C SER A 156 -6.35 6.91 10.65
N GLY A 157 -6.38 8.19 11.01
CA GLY A 157 -5.19 8.99 11.31
C GLY A 157 -4.53 9.68 10.11
N TYR A 158 -4.91 9.33 8.87
CA TYR A 158 -4.33 9.94 7.67
C TYR A 158 -4.70 11.43 7.58
N GLN A 159 -3.72 12.26 7.21
CA GLN A 159 -3.95 13.71 7.11
C GLN A 159 -4.82 14.06 5.91
N THR A 160 -4.58 13.44 4.76
CA THR A 160 -5.20 13.75 3.47
C THR A 160 -6.24 12.74 3.05
N PHE A 161 -5.95 11.44 3.12
CA PHE A 161 -6.92 10.40 2.81
C PHE A 161 -8.03 10.35 3.87
N LYS A 162 -9.27 10.24 3.42
CA LYS A 162 -10.49 10.22 4.25
C LYS A 162 -11.40 9.04 3.95
N ASP A 163 -11.38 8.57 2.71
CA ASP A 163 -12.12 7.38 2.28
C ASP A 163 -11.42 6.76 1.09
N ALA A 164 -11.65 5.47 0.86
CA ALA A 164 -11.23 4.79 -0.35
C ALA A 164 -12.24 3.71 -0.69
N ARG A 165 -12.80 3.78 -1.90
CA ARG A 165 -13.88 2.90 -2.36
C ARG A 165 -13.45 2.18 -3.62
N PHE A 166 -13.72 0.88 -3.66
CA PHE A 166 -13.60 0.13 -4.89
C PHE A 166 -14.74 0.52 -5.82
N GLY A 167 -14.39 0.91 -7.04
CA GLY A 167 -15.33 1.24 -8.12
C GLY A 167 -15.78 -0.02 -8.83
N SER A 168 -14.89 -0.56 -9.65
CA SER A 168 -15.12 -1.72 -10.50
C SER A 168 -13.78 -2.31 -10.95
N SER A 169 -13.84 -3.50 -11.55
CA SER A 169 -12.80 -4.02 -12.44
C SER A 169 -13.46 -4.39 -13.76
N PHE A 170 -13.35 -3.54 -14.77
CA PHE A 170 -14.09 -3.65 -16.04
C PHE A 170 -13.19 -3.32 -17.23
N GLU A 171 -13.32 -4.07 -18.34
CA GLU A 171 -12.51 -3.90 -19.57
C GLU A 171 -10.98 -3.87 -19.39
N GLY A 172 -10.48 -4.43 -18.29
CA GLY A 172 -9.06 -4.45 -17.95
C GLY A 172 -8.63 -3.37 -16.96
N ASP A 173 -9.53 -2.44 -16.62
CA ASP A 173 -9.26 -1.35 -15.68
C ASP A 173 -9.83 -1.66 -14.30
N THR A 174 -9.02 -1.43 -13.25
CA THR A 174 -9.55 -1.25 -11.89
C THR A 174 -9.80 0.23 -11.63
N GLN A 175 -11.03 0.56 -11.23
CA GLN A 175 -11.44 1.89 -10.82
C GLN A 175 -11.49 1.99 -9.30
N ILE A 176 -10.81 2.99 -8.73
CA ILE A 176 -10.81 3.32 -7.30
C ILE A 176 -11.21 4.78 -7.13
N GLY A 177 -12.09 5.06 -6.16
CA GLY A 177 -12.34 6.42 -5.70
C GLY A 177 -11.63 6.70 -4.38
N VAL A 178 -10.76 7.70 -4.35
CA VAL A 178 -10.07 8.15 -3.15
C VAL A 178 -10.67 9.47 -2.67
N GLY A 179 -11.30 9.42 -1.50
CA GLY A 179 -11.80 10.59 -0.82
C GLY A 179 -10.65 11.32 -0.12
N VAL A 180 -10.41 12.56 -0.50
CA VAL A 180 -9.34 13.39 0.09
C VAL A 180 -9.91 14.62 0.79
N ARG A 181 -9.16 15.17 1.74
CA ARG A 181 -9.62 16.29 2.58
C ARG A 181 -10.02 17.55 1.79
N ALA A 182 -9.37 17.78 0.65
CA ALA A 182 -9.61 18.88 -0.28
C ALA A 182 -8.93 18.57 -1.62
N ARG A 183 -9.21 19.33 -2.68
CA ARG A 183 -8.46 19.22 -3.94
C ARG A 183 -7.01 19.68 -3.71
N LEU A 184 -6.08 18.74 -3.74
CA LEU A 184 -4.66 18.90 -3.41
C LEU A 184 -3.76 18.46 -4.56
N PRO A 185 -2.50 18.95 -4.60
CA PRO A 185 -1.50 18.44 -5.53
C PRO A 185 -1.30 16.94 -5.40
N PHE A 186 -1.08 16.27 -6.53
CA PHE A 186 -0.73 14.86 -6.54
C PHE A 186 0.24 14.55 -7.69
N ARG A 187 0.97 13.46 -7.54
CA ARG A 187 1.73 12.85 -8.62
C ARG A 187 1.37 11.37 -8.76
N VAL A 188 1.69 10.85 -9.93
CA VAL A 188 1.67 9.41 -10.20
C VAL A 188 3.05 9.01 -10.69
N THR A 189 3.60 7.95 -10.12
CA THR A 189 4.89 7.37 -10.53
C THR A 189 4.73 5.87 -10.66
N GLN A 190 5.53 5.26 -11.54
CA GLN A 190 5.65 3.80 -11.62
C GLN A 190 7.09 3.39 -11.36
N THR A 191 7.26 2.36 -10.54
CA THR A 191 8.57 1.74 -10.26
C THR A 191 8.34 0.26 -10.03
N ASP A 192 9.13 -0.56 -10.72
CA ASP A 192 8.96 -2.01 -10.72
C ASP A 192 7.48 -2.37 -10.99
N ASN A 193 6.91 -3.18 -10.12
CA ASN A 193 5.54 -3.69 -10.17
C ASN A 193 4.53 -2.80 -9.46
N HIS A 194 4.81 -1.49 -9.35
CA HIS A 194 4.02 -0.57 -8.54
C HIS A 194 3.55 0.65 -9.31
N LEU A 195 2.23 0.89 -9.28
CA LEU A 195 1.67 2.21 -9.55
C LEU A 195 1.48 2.94 -8.22
N ILE A 196 2.09 4.13 -8.12
CA ILE A 196 2.15 4.90 -6.87
C ILE A 196 1.46 6.23 -7.09
N VAL A 197 0.46 6.53 -6.25
CA VAL A 197 -0.25 7.81 -6.20
C VAL A 197 0.06 8.50 -4.88
N ASP A 198 0.78 9.63 -4.97
CA ASP A 198 1.09 10.48 -3.81
C ASP A 198 0.21 11.71 -3.84
N VAL A 199 -0.51 11.98 -2.75
CA VAL A 199 -1.33 13.19 -2.58
C VAL A 199 -0.76 14.05 -1.46
N ALA A 200 -0.33 15.25 -1.83
CA ALA A 200 0.30 16.19 -0.92
C ALA A 200 -0.65 16.59 0.21
N HIS A 201 -0.09 16.81 1.40
CA HIS A 201 -0.83 17.34 2.52
C HIS A 201 -1.27 18.79 2.29
N SER A 202 -0.49 19.60 1.57
CA SER A 202 -0.78 21.02 1.32
C SER A 202 -0.32 21.47 -0.07
N TRP A 203 -0.74 22.67 -0.46
CA TRP A 203 -0.31 23.35 -1.69
C TRP A 203 1.05 24.03 -1.59
N THR A 204 1.61 24.14 -0.38
CA THR A 204 2.82 24.93 -0.14
C THR A 204 4.00 24.32 -0.89
N ALA A 205 4.54 25.05 -1.88
CA ALA A 205 5.97 25.06 -2.12
C ALA A 205 6.52 26.14 -1.20
N THR A 206 7.33 25.78 -0.22
CA THR A 206 8.13 26.76 0.51
C THR A 206 9.02 27.43 -0.54
N ARG A 207 8.79 28.73 -0.74
CA ARG A 207 9.64 29.57 -1.60
C ARG A 207 10.98 29.82 -0.94
#